data_AF-A0A7H0IQQ2-F1
#
_entry.id   AF-A0A7H0IQQ2-F1
#
_cell.length_a   1.000
_cell.length_b   1.000
_cell.length_c   1.000
_cell.angle_alpha   90.00
_cell.angle_beta   90.00
_cell.angle_gamma   90.00
#
_symmetry.space_group_name_H-M   'P 1'
#
loop_
_entity.id
_entity.type
_entity.pdbx_description
1 polymer ?
#
loop_
_entity_poly.entity_id
_entity_poly.type
_entity_poly.pdbx_seq_one_letter_code
_entity_poly.pdbx_strand_id
1 'polypeptide(L)'
;MSRHLDHDADQVIAAAFDEAEARDRQHRRCWVVLVEGAAHQLELVQKEAARRAVTIHIILDIVHVIEKLWASARCFHTAAGPAEIWVGFQAARILAGDTPGTVRDLRGEAARGHLTDEQHATIDKTCRYLENNAAFVHYDQALAAGRPIASGIVEGAERHLVADRLDITGSRWSVPGAEAVLTRRALISNGDFPQYWTFHTHRERERLSPPARPAHLRTPSLTSEFPLP
;
A
#
# COMPACT_ATOMS: atom_id res chain seq x y z
N MET A 1 20.45 23.34 -6.56
CA MET A 1 20.50 21.97 -7.11
C MET A 1 19.40 21.16 -6.46
N SER A 2 18.22 21.09 -7.08
CA SER A 2 17.07 20.34 -6.56
C SER A 2 17.05 18.97 -7.22
N ARG A 3 17.33 17.92 -6.45
CA ARG A 3 17.07 16.52 -6.82
C ARG A 3 16.25 15.96 -5.68
N HIS A 4 14.96 15.76 -5.87
CA HIS A 4 14.11 14.79 -5.16
C HIS A 4 12.68 14.99 -5.62
N LEU A 5 12.14 14.00 -6.34
CA LEU A 5 10.74 13.54 -6.38
C LEU A 5 10.48 12.59 -7.57
N ASP A 6 11.44 11.73 -7.91
CA ASP A 6 11.21 10.55 -8.76
C ASP A 6 12.01 9.41 -8.10
N HIS A 7 11.42 8.75 -7.10
CA HIS A 7 11.90 7.41 -6.76
C HIS A 7 11.44 6.52 -7.92
N ASP A 8 12.39 5.90 -8.59
CA ASP A 8 12.09 4.97 -9.67
C ASP A 8 11.23 3.82 -9.10
N ALA A 9 10.30 3.29 -9.91
CA ALA A 9 9.22 2.41 -9.41
C ALA A 9 9.77 1.15 -8.70
N ASP A 10 10.97 0.73 -9.11
CA ASP A 10 11.74 -0.34 -8.50
C ASP A 10 12.10 -0.05 -7.03
N GLN A 11 12.48 1.18 -6.69
CA GLN A 11 12.85 1.60 -5.33
C GLN A 11 11.64 1.58 -4.41
N VAL A 12 10.49 2.05 -4.89
CA VAL A 12 9.24 2.04 -4.12
C VAL A 12 8.79 0.61 -3.84
N ILE A 13 8.83 -0.26 -4.85
CA ILE A 13 8.49 -1.68 -4.68
C ILE A 13 9.46 -2.35 -3.72
N ALA A 14 10.77 -2.14 -3.87
CA ALA A 14 11.77 -2.72 -2.97
C ALA A 14 11.56 -2.29 -1.52
N ALA A 15 11.27 -1.01 -1.28
CA ALA A 15 10.98 -0.47 0.06
C ALA A 15 9.70 -1.07 0.66
N ALA A 16 8.65 -1.28 -0.14
CA ALA A 16 7.43 -1.93 0.31
C ALA A 16 7.69 -3.37 0.77
N PHE A 17 8.54 -4.12 0.04
CA PHE A 17 8.96 -5.46 0.45
C PHE A 17 9.87 -5.44 1.69
N ASP A 18 10.74 -4.43 1.85
CA ASP A 18 11.53 -4.27 3.07
C ASP A 18 10.65 -4.08 4.30
N GLU A 19 9.59 -3.28 4.18
CA GLU A 19 8.65 -3.05 5.27
C GLU A 19 7.83 -4.31 5.59
N ALA A 20 7.38 -5.04 4.56
CA ALA A 20 6.69 -6.31 4.75
C ALA A 20 7.58 -7.35 5.47
N GLU A 21 8.85 -7.45 5.06
CA GLU A 21 9.86 -8.31 5.69
C GLU A 21 10.09 -7.93 7.15
N ALA A 22 10.20 -6.63 7.44
CA ALA A 22 10.42 -6.14 8.79
C ALA A 22 9.27 -6.54 9.75
N ARG A 23 8.03 -6.55 9.24
CA ARG A 23 6.81 -6.90 9.98
C ARG A 23 6.54 -8.40 10.08
N ASP A 24 7.08 -9.19 9.15
CA ASP A 24 6.88 -10.64 9.09
C ASP A 24 8.19 -11.39 8.77
N ARG A 25 9.22 -11.21 9.61
CA ARG A 25 10.57 -11.80 9.43
C ARG A 25 10.62 -13.33 9.33
N GLN A 26 9.54 -14.01 9.72
CA GLN A 26 9.43 -15.47 9.69
C GLN A 26 8.56 -15.97 8.52
N HIS A 27 8.07 -15.06 7.66
CA HIS A 27 7.18 -15.34 6.53
C HIS A 27 5.96 -16.20 6.92
N ARG A 28 5.35 -15.87 8.06
CA ARG A 28 4.19 -16.61 8.59
C ARG A 28 2.87 -16.04 8.10
N ARG A 29 2.88 -14.86 7.46
CA ARG A 29 1.69 -14.18 6.96
C ARG A 29 1.57 -14.39 5.45
N CYS A 30 0.33 -14.32 4.97
CA CYS A 30 0.02 -14.28 3.55
C CYS A 30 0.25 -12.85 3.03
N TRP A 31 1.21 -12.66 2.13
CA TRP A 31 1.48 -11.35 1.54
C TRP A 31 0.58 -11.16 0.31
N VAL A 32 -0.20 -10.09 0.32
CA VAL A 32 -1.11 -9.72 -0.78
C VAL A 32 -0.60 -8.41 -1.39
N VAL A 33 -0.46 -8.38 -2.71
CA VAL A 33 -0.02 -7.19 -3.45
C VAL A 33 -1.15 -6.77 -4.38
N LEU A 34 -1.68 -5.56 -4.16
CA LEU A 34 -2.62 -4.92 -5.07
C LEU A 34 -1.83 -4.15 -6.13
N VAL A 35 -2.21 -4.35 -7.40
CA VAL A 35 -1.50 -3.76 -8.56
C VAL A 35 -2.49 -3.10 -9.50
N GLU A 36 -2.03 -2.09 -10.24
CA GLU A 36 -2.83 -1.45 -11.28
C GLU A 36 -2.85 -2.21 -12.61
N GLY A 37 -2.04 -3.25 -12.73
CA GLY A 37 -1.97 -4.11 -13.91
C GLY A 37 -1.07 -3.58 -15.03
N ALA A 38 -0.19 -2.62 -14.72
CA ALA A 38 0.89 -2.22 -15.61
C ALA A 38 1.94 -3.36 -15.69
N ALA A 39 2.27 -3.79 -16.92
CA ALA A 39 3.17 -4.94 -17.13
C ALA A 39 4.54 -4.77 -16.46
N HIS A 40 5.11 -3.57 -16.53
CA HIS A 40 6.39 -3.26 -15.89
C HIS A 40 6.31 -3.33 -14.35
N GLN A 41 5.22 -2.84 -13.75
CA GLN A 41 4.99 -2.93 -12.30
C GLN A 41 4.90 -4.40 -11.86
N LEU A 42 4.14 -5.21 -12.60
CA LEU A 42 4.02 -6.65 -12.35
C LEU A 42 5.36 -7.37 -12.39
N GLU A 43 6.18 -7.08 -13.41
CA GLU A 43 7.52 -7.65 -13.54
C GLU A 43 8.41 -7.30 -12.34
N LEU A 44 8.41 -6.03 -11.92
CA LEU A 44 9.19 -5.58 -10.76
C LEU A 44 8.74 -6.26 -9.46
N VAL A 45 7.42 -6.35 -9.23
CA VAL A 45 6.85 -7.02 -8.04
C VAL A 45 7.24 -8.50 -8.01
N GLN A 46 7.11 -9.20 -9.14
CA GLN A 46 7.46 -10.62 -9.24
C GLN A 46 8.97 -10.85 -9.05
N LYS A 47 9.80 -9.97 -9.64
CA LYS A 47 11.25 -10.03 -9.50
C LYS A 47 11.69 -9.83 -8.05
N GLU A 48 11.10 -8.87 -7.34
CA GLU A 48 11.40 -8.64 -5.92
C GLU A 48 10.93 -9.79 -5.03
N ALA A 49 9.76 -10.37 -5.30
CA ALA A 49 9.29 -11.56 -4.58
C ALA A 49 10.23 -12.75 -4.78
N ALA A 50 10.65 -13.00 -6.02
CA ALA A 50 11.61 -14.05 -6.35
C ALA A 50 12.98 -13.81 -5.70
N ARG A 51 13.47 -12.58 -5.71
CA ARG A 51 14.74 -12.18 -5.07
C ARG A 51 14.75 -12.50 -3.57
N ARG A 52 13.61 -12.37 -2.90
CA ARG A 52 13.44 -12.56 -1.46
C ARG A 52 12.92 -13.96 -1.10
N ALA A 53 12.66 -14.82 -2.09
CA ALA A 53 12.07 -16.14 -1.92
C ALA A 53 10.73 -16.12 -1.13
N VAL A 54 9.94 -15.05 -1.27
CA VAL A 54 8.64 -14.90 -0.61
C VAL A 54 7.52 -15.28 -1.57
N THR A 55 6.51 -15.97 -1.03
CA THR A 55 5.28 -16.23 -1.78
C THR A 55 4.32 -15.06 -1.62
N ILE A 56 3.88 -14.49 -2.74
CA ILE A 56 2.91 -13.39 -2.76
C ILE A 56 1.65 -13.77 -3.53
N HIS A 57 0.54 -13.12 -3.19
CA HIS A 57 -0.69 -13.18 -3.96
C HIS A 57 -0.94 -11.82 -4.61
N ILE A 58 -0.81 -11.78 -5.93
CA ILE A 58 -1.06 -10.56 -6.71
C ILE A 58 -2.55 -10.53 -7.06
N ILE A 59 -3.20 -9.40 -6.79
CA ILE A 59 -4.60 -9.14 -7.12
C ILE A 59 -4.66 -7.82 -7.88
N LEU A 60 -5.35 -7.82 -9.02
CA LEU A 60 -5.58 -6.60 -9.78
C LEU A 60 -6.55 -5.70 -9.01
N ASP A 61 -6.24 -4.43 -8.83
CA ASP A 61 -7.14 -3.51 -8.16
C ASP A 61 -8.45 -3.34 -8.94
N ILE A 62 -9.58 -3.65 -8.30
CA ILE A 62 -10.91 -3.54 -8.92
C ILE A 62 -11.24 -2.10 -9.33
N VAL A 63 -10.66 -1.08 -8.69
CA VAL A 63 -10.90 0.33 -9.05
C VAL A 63 -10.49 0.59 -10.49
N HIS A 64 -9.32 0.10 -10.92
CA HIS A 64 -8.86 0.26 -12.29
C HIS A 64 -9.70 -0.53 -13.30
N VAL A 65 -10.24 -1.68 -12.91
CA VAL A 65 -11.21 -2.41 -13.73
C VAL A 65 -12.48 -1.57 -13.92
N ILE A 66 -13.04 -1.03 -12.83
CA ILE A 66 -14.25 -0.21 -12.86
C ILE A 66 -14.05 1.06 -13.71
N GLU A 67 -12.89 1.71 -13.64
CA GLU A 67 -12.55 2.85 -14.51
C GLU A 67 -12.63 2.49 -16.00
N LYS A 68 -12.10 1.32 -16.38
CA LYS A 68 -12.12 0.84 -17.78
C LYS A 68 -13.53 0.43 -18.22
N LEU A 69 -14.32 -0.16 -17.31
CA LEU A 69 -15.73 -0.41 -17.55
C LEU A 69 -16.48 0.90 -17.79
N TRP A 70 -16.25 1.94 -16.98
CA TRP A 70 -16.85 3.26 -17.18
C TRP A 70 -16.47 3.90 -18.52
N ALA A 71 -15.20 3.79 -18.92
CA ALA A 71 -14.77 4.27 -20.24
C ALA A 71 -15.54 3.56 -21.37
N SER A 72 -15.74 2.24 -21.24
CA SER A 72 -16.47 1.44 -22.23
C SER A 72 -17.98 1.74 -22.21
N ALA A 73 -18.58 1.90 -21.03
CA ALA A 73 -19.99 2.20 -20.88
C ALA A 73 -20.39 3.52 -21.56
N ARG A 74 -19.50 4.53 -21.51
CA ARG A 74 -19.70 5.81 -22.22
C ARG A 74 -19.65 5.68 -23.73
N CYS A 75 -19.08 4.60 -24.27
CA CYS A 75 -19.15 4.30 -25.70
C CYS A 75 -20.54 3.77 -26.10
N PHE A 76 -21.19 3.00 -25.23
CA PHE A 76 -22.49 2.39 -25.50
C PHE A 76 -23.68 3.28 -25.10
N HIS A 77 -23.51 4.17 -24.13
CA HIS A 77 -24.59 4.92 -23.52
C HIS A 77 -24.27 6.41 -23.41
N THR A 78 -25.21 7.26 -23.86
CA THR A 78 -25.12 8.72 -23.76
C THR A 78 -25.67 9.27 -22.44
N ALA A 79 -26.57 8.53 -21.79
CA ALA A 79 -27.15 8.90 -20.49
C ALA A 79 -26.48 8.15 -19.33
N ALA A 80 -26.31 8.84 -18.19
CA ALA A 80 -25.59 8.30 -17.03
C ALA A 80 -26.26 7.07 -16.38
N GLY A 81 -27.60 7.06 -16.29
CA GLY A 81 -28.35 5.97 -15.61
C GLY A 81 -28.14 4.59 -16.27
N PRO A 82 -28.38 4.43 -17.58
CA PRO A 82 -28.09 3.17 -18.27
C PRO A 82 -26.62 2.75 -18.18
N ALA A 83 -25.69 3.70 -18.25
CA ALA A 83 -24.26 3.42 -18.11
C ALA A 83 -23.89 2.87 -16.73
N GLU A 84 -24.45 3.44 -15.66
CA GLU A 84 -24.22 2.99 -14.28
C GLU A 84 -24.72 1.55 -14.07
N ILE A 85 -25.94 1.24 -14.54
CA ILE A 85 -26.51 -0.11 -14.45
C ILE A 85 -25.63 -1.11 -15.21
N TRP A 86 -25.18 -0.74 -16.41
CA TRP A 86 -24.31 -1.57 -17.23
C TRP A 86 -22.96 -1.84 -16.51
N VAL A 87 -22.33 -0.81 -15.95
CA VAL A 87 -21.07 -0.95 -15.20
C VAL A 87 -21.27 -1.86 -13.99
N GLY A 88 -22.34 -1.66 -13.24
CA GLY A 88 -22.67 -2.50 -12.08
C GLY A 88 -22.84 -3.97 -12.46
N PHE A 89 -23.54 -4.26 -13.56
CA PHE A 89 -23.71 -5.61 -14.06
C PHE A 89 -22.39 -6.27 -14.47
N GLN A 90 -21.54 -5.57 -15.22
CA GLN A 90 -20.24 -6.10 -15.64
C GLN A 90 -19.30 -6.29 -14.45
N ALA A 91 -19.24 -5.32 -13.53
CA ALA A 91 -18.43 -5.42 -12.33
C ALA A 91 -18.86 -6.62 -11.46
N ALA A 92 -20.17 -6.84 -11.28
CA ALA A 92 -20.67 -7.99 -10.54
C ALA A 92 -20.26 -9.34 -11.16
N ARG A 93 -20.23 -9.44 -12.50
CA ARG A 93 -19.78 -10.65 -13.20
C ARG A 93 -18.29 -10.89 -13.03
N ILE A 94 -17.48 -9.86 -13.18
CA ILE A 94 -16.03 -9.95 -12.96
C ILE A 94 -15.74 -10.33 -11.50
N LEU A 95 -16.46 -9.74 -10.53
CA LEU A 95 -16.37 -10.11 -9.12
C LEU A 95 -16.75 -11.58 -8.85
N ALA A 96 -17.68 -12.12 -9.63
CA ALA A 96 -18.09 -13.53 -9.59
C ALA A 96 -17.15 -14.46 -10.39
N GLY A 97 -16.03 -13.96 -10.93
CA GLY A 97 -15.03 -14.75 -11.67
C GLY A 97 -15.30 -14.90 -13.17
N ASP A 98 -16.34 -14.26 -13.72
CA ASP A 98 -16.70 -14.35 -15.14
C ASP A 98 -16.08 -13.24 -16.01
N THR A 99 -14.78 -13.00 -15.83
CA THR A 99 -14.02 -12.06 -16.67
C THR A 99 -14.05 -12.43 -18.15
N PRO A 100 -13.88 -13.71 -18.56
CA PRO A 100 -13.95 -14.08 -19.97
C PRO A 100 -15.33 -13.87 -20.60
N GLY A 101 -16.41 -14.09 -19.85
CA GLY A 101 -17.77 -13.80 -20.29
C GLY A 101 -17.98 -12.30 -20.52
N THR A 102 -17.55 -11.47 -19.56
CA THR A 102 -17.60 -10.01 -19.70
C THR A 102 -16.84 -9.53 -20.93
N VAL A 103 -15.60 -9.99 -21.17
CA VAL A 103 -14.83 -9.61 -22.37
C VAL A 103 -15.56 -9.98 -23.67
N ARG A 104 -16.18 -11.16 -23.71
CA ARG A 104 -16.95 -11.62 -24.87
C ARG A 104 -18.17 -10.73 -25.14
N ASP A 105 -18.86 -10.32 -24.08
CA ASP A 105 -20.04 -9.47 -24.19
C ASP A 105 -19.67 -8.05 -24.64
N LEU A 106 -18.58 -7.47 -24.11
CA LEU A 106 -18.05 -6.18 -24.57
C LEU A 106 -17.75 -6.20 -26.08
N ARG A 107 -17.04 -7.24 -26.56
CA ARG A 107 -16.75 -7.40 -27.99
C ARG A 107 -18.01 -7.60 -28.81
N GLY A 108 -18.95 -8.41 -28.31
CA GLY A 108 -20.22 -8.66 -28.98
C GLY A 108 -21.09 -7.41 -29.09
N GLU A 109 -21.14 -6.59 -28.04
CA GLU A 109 -21.87 -5.32 -28.03
C GLU A 109 -21.22 -4.31 -28.98
N ALA A 110 -19.89 -4.20 -28.95
CA ALA A 110 -19.13 -3.35 -29.88
C ALA A 110 -19.38 -3.73 -31.34
N ALA A 111 -19.39 -5.03 -31.67
CA ALA A 111 -19.62 -5.50 -33.03
C ALA A 111 -21.04 -5.26 -33.56
N ARG A 112 -22.04 -5.12 -32.67
CA ARG A 112 -23.43 -4.82 -33.04
C ARG A 112 -23.74 -3.33 -33.05
N GLY A 113 -22.95 -2.53 -32.34
CA GLY A 113 -23.14 -1.10 -32.21
C GLY A 113 -22.63 -0.31 -33.42
N HIS A 114 -23.20 0.87 -33.63
CA HIS A 114 -22.67 1.87 -34.56
C HIS A 114 -21.69 2.76 -33.80
N LEU A 115 -20.48 2.26 -33.56
CA LEU A 115 -19.44 2.96 -32.82
C LEU A 115 -18.45 3.66 -33.74
N THR A 116 -17.84 4.73 -33.25
CA THR A 116 -16.69 5.34 -33.92
C THR A 116 -15.43 4.50 -33.73
N ASP A 117 -14.42 4.72 -34.57
CA ASP A 117 -13.11 4.04 -34.43
C ASP A 117 -12.48 4.27 -33.05
N GLU A 118 -12.66 5.46 -32.46
CA GLU A 118 -12.18 5.79 -31.12
C GLU A 118 -12.91 5.01 -30.01
N GLN A 119 -14.23 4.86 -30.16
CA GLN A 119 -15.04 4.05 -29.24
C GLN A 119 -14.67 2.57 -29.33
N HIS A 120 -14.47 2.05 -30.56
CA HIS A 120 -13.93 0.71 -30.76
C HIS A 120 -12.58 0.54 -30.08
N ALA A 121 -11.63 1.45 -30.30
CA ALA A 121 -10.31 1.40 -29.68
C ALA A 121 -10.37 1.41 -28.15
N THR A 122 -11.31 2.16 -27.56
CA THR A 122 -11.53 2.21 -26.11
C THR A 122 -11.99 0.87 -25.57
N ILE A 123 -12.99 0.23 -26.19
CA ILE A 123 -13.49 -1.09 -25.79
C ILE A 123 -12.41 -2.15 -25.96
N ASP A 124 -11.65 -2.08 -27.05
CA ASP A 124 -10.55 -2.99 -27.34
C ASP A 124 -9.44 -2.89 -26.28
N LYS A 125 -9.13 -1.66 -25.83
CA LYS A 125 -8.19 -1.41 -24.74
C LYS A 125 -8.68 -2.02 -23.43
N THR A 126 -9.97 -1.91 -23.12
CA THR A 126 -10.57 -2.55 -21.93
C THR A 126 -10.49 -4.07 -22.01
N CYS A 127 -10.83 -4.66 -23.15
CA CYS A 127 -10.76 -6.11 -23.35
C CYS A 127 -9.31 -6.62 -23.18
N ARG A 128 -8.35 -5.99 -23.87
CA ARG A 128 -6.93 -6.33 -23.73
C ARG A 128 -6.43 -6.17 -22.30
N TYR A 129 -6.86 -5.14 -21.58
CA TYR A 129 -6.47 -4.93 -20.19
C TYR A 129 -6.92 -6.09 -19.30
N LEU A 130 -8.17 -6.54 -19.43
CA LEU A 130 -8.69 -7.68 -18.68
C LEU A 130 -8.00 -8.99 -19.06
N GLU A 131 -7.75 -9.21 -20.35
CA GLU A 131 -7.09 -10.42 -20.85
C GLU A 131 -5.62 -10.50 -20.41
N ASN A 132 -4.87 -9.40 -20.54
CA ASN A 132 -3.46 -9.34 -20.13
C ASN A 132 -3.30 -9.55 -18.61
N ASN A 133 -4.31 -9.18 -17.83
CA ASN A 133 -4.30 -9.34 -16.38
C ASN A 133 -5.11 -10.55 -15.90
N ALA A 134 -5.54 -11.47 -16.78
CA ALA A 134 -6.48 -12.54 -16.44
C ALA A 134 -6.04 -13.40 -15.23
N ALA A 135 -4.72 -13.60 -15.05
CA ALA A 135 -4.15 -14.32 -13.92
C ALA A 135 -4.32 -13.63 -12.55
N PHE A 136 -4.66 -12.34 -12.54
CA PHE A 136 -4.78 -11.49 -11.35
C PHE A 136 -6.22 -11.02 -11.09
N VAL A 137 -7.17 -11.38 -11.97
CA VAL A 137 -8.60 -11.00 -11.90
C VAL A 137 -9.44 -12.20 -11.42
N HIS A 138 -9.03 -12.78 -10.29
CA HIS A 138 -9.72 -13.89 -9.62
C HIS A 138 -10.37 -13.41 -8.32
N TYR A 139 -11.29 -12.46 -8.43
CA TYR A 139 -11.91 -11.81 -7.27
C TYR A 139 -12.78 -12.74 -6.45
N ASP A 140 -13.45 -13.69 -7.10
CA ASP A 140 -14.20 -14.77 -6.46
C ASP A 140 -13.33 -15.52 -5.43
N GLN A 141 -12.11 -15.87 -5.83
CA GLN A 141 -11.15 -16.57 -4.99
C GLN A 141 -10.57 -15.64 -3.91
N ALA A 142 -10.26 -14.40 -4.27
CA ALA A 142 -9.75 -13.40 -3.32
C ALA A 142 -10.77 -13.13 -2.19
N LEU A 143 -12.04 -12.91 -2.55
CA LEU A 143 -13.12 -12.65 -1.60
C LEU A 143 -13.40 -13.87 -0.73
N ALA A 144 -13.43 -15.09 -1.31
CA ALA A 144 -13.59 -16.33 -0.53
C ALA A 144 -12.45 -16.53 0.48
N ALA A 145 -11.24 -16.08 0.15
CA ALA A 145 -10.07 -16.12 1.03
C ALA A 145 -9.97 -14.90 1.99
N GLY A 146 -10.95 -13.98 1.98
CA GLY A 146 -10.95 -12.78 2.81
C GLY A 146 -9.83 -11.77 2.47
N ARG A 147 -9.34 -11.78 1.23
CA ARG A 147 -8.26 -10.91 0.76
C ARG A 147 -8.81 -9.57 0.25
N PRO A 148 -8.06 -8.46 0.45
CA PRO A 148 -8.45 -7.19 -0.12
C PRO A 148 -8.41 -7.25 -1.65
N ILE A 149 -9.33 -6.55 -2.31
CA ILE A 149 -9.44 -6.46 -3.78
C ILE A 149 -9.31 -5.03 -4.31
N ALA A 150 -9.22 -4.05 -3.41
CA ALA A 150 -9.22 -2.63 -3.73
C ALA A 150 -8.25 -1.87 -2.82
N SER A 151 -7.51 -0.93 -3.41
CA SER A 151 -6.63 0.02 -2.72
C SER A 151 -7.42 0.93 -1.80
N GLY A 152 -8.73 1.10 -1.99
CA GLY A 152 -9.59 1.98 -1.20
C GLY A 152 -9.49 1.78 0.33
N ILE A 153 -9.16 0.58 0.81
CA ILE A 153 -8.87 0.34 2.23
C ILE A 153 -7.55 1.03 2.65
N VAL A 154 -6.53 0.92 1.81
CA VAL A 154 -5.22 1.57 1.96
C VAL A 154 -5.35 3.09 1.78
N GLU A 155 -6.02 3.56 0.73
CA GLU A 155 -6.27 4.99 0.48
C GLU A 155 -7.21 5.62 1.50
N GLY A 156 -8.16 4.85 2.04
CA GLY A 156 -8.99 5.27 3.17
C GLY A 156 -8.13 5.52 4.41
N ALA A 157 -7.24 4.57 4.73
CA ALA A 157 -6.27 4.74 5.80
C ALA A 157 -5.29 5.89 5.52
N GLU A 158 -4.81 6.05 4.29
CA GLU A 158 -3.94 7.16 3.89
C GLU A 158 -4.66 8.50 4.02
N ARG A 159 -5.88 8.64 3.51
CA ARG A 159 -6.69 9.86 3.65
C ARG A 159 -6.87 10.22 5.13
N HIS A 160 -7.19 9.22 5.96
CA HIS A 160 -7.37 9.42 7.39
C HIS A 160 -6.06 9.69 8.15
N LEU A 161 -4.92 9.12 7.73
CA LEU A 161 -3.63 9.31 8.42
C LEU A 161 -2.88 10.54 7.93
N VAL A 162 -2.94 10.82 6.63
CA VAL A 162 -2.17 11.82 5.89
C VAL A 162 -3.02 13.04 5.56
N ALA A 163 -4.06 12.89 4.74
CA ALA A 163 -4.82 14.04 4.20
C ALA A 163 -5.51 14.86 5.30
N ASP A 164 -6.14 14.19 6.28
CA ASP A 164 -6.81 14.83 7.42
C ASP A 164 -5.90 15.76 8.26
N ARG A 165 -4.58 15.72 8.06
CA ARG A 165 -3.64 16.57 8.83
C ARG A 165 -2.64 17.34 8.00
N LEU A 166 -2.11 16.72 6.95
CA LEU A 166 -1.08 17.30 6.12
C LEU A 166 -1.67 18.11 4.97
N ASP A 167 -2.87 17.76 4.49
CA ASP A 167 -3.58 18.45 3.40
C ASP A 167 -4.60 19.48 3.91
N ILE A 168 -4.22 20.24 4.93
CA ILE A 168 -5.02 21.34 5.48
C ILE A 168 -4.51 22.65 4.88
N THR A 169 -5.41 23.42 4.25
CA THR A 169 -5.13 24.73 3.67
C THR A 169 -4.31 25.62 4.61
N GLY A 170 -3.17 26.12 4.12
CA GLY A 170 -2.27 27.01 4.87
C GLY A 170 -1.20 26.29 5.69
N SER A 171 -1.16 24.95 5.70
CA SER A 171 -0.11 24.19 6.39
C SER A 171 1.19 24.17 5.59
N ARG A 172 2.33 24.24 6.29
CA ARG A 172 3.66 24.00 5.74
C ARG A 172 4.39 23.01 6.64
N TRP A 173 4.88 21.93 6.05
CA TRP A 173 5.58 20.87 6.77
C TRP A 173 7.00 20.73 6.23
N SER A 174 7.97 20.58 7.13
CA SER A 174 9.24 19.96 6.75
C SER A 174 9.03 18.44 6.62
N VAL A 175 9.81 17.77 5.77
CA VAL A 175 9.73 16.31 5.63
C VAL A 175 9.87 15.58 6.98
N PRO A 176 10.86 15.92 7.85
CA PRO A 176 10.94 15.30 9.17
C PRO A 176 9.73 15.60 10.07
N GLY A 177 9.14 16.79 9.93
CA GLY A 177 7.96 17.18 10.70
C GLY A 177 6.69 16.45 10.27
N ALA A 178 6.50 16.27 8.96
CA ALA A 178 5.41 15.47 8.41
C ALA A 178 5.56 14.00 8.84
N GLU A 179 6.74 13.42 8.68
CA GLU A 179 7.02 12.03 9.04
C GLU A 179 6.79 11.74 10.54
N ALA A 180 7.23 12.64 11.42
CA ALA A 180 7.01 12.51 12.87
C ALA A 180 5.51 12.54 13.23
N VAL A 181 4.73 13.38 12.57
CA VAL A 181 3.27 13.48 12.77
C VAL A 181 2.57 12.22 12.26
N LEU A 182 2.93 11.74 11.06
CA LEU A 182 2.36 10.52 10.49
C LEU A 182 2.69 9.29 11.32
N THR A 183 3.95 9.14 11.75
CA THR A 183 4.39 8.03 12.62
C THR A 183 3.59 7.98 13.91
N ARG A 184 3.37 9.14 14.56
CA ARG A 184 2.57 9.21 15.78
C ARG A 184 1.10 8.88 15.53
N ARG A 185 0.52 9.33 14.40
CA ARG A 185 -0.86 9.00 14.03
C ARG A 185 -1.02 7.50 13.75
N ALA A 186 -0.05 6.88 13.09
CA ALA A 186 -0.03 5.44 12.87
C ALA A 186 -0.02 4.67 14.21
N LEU A 187 0.81 5.07 15.17
CA LEU A 187 0.82 4.48 16.53
C LEU A 187 -0.53 4.61 17.25
N ILE A 188 -1.20 5.76 17.13
CA ILE A 188 -2.52 5.97 17.75
C ILE A 188 -3.57 5.12 17.05
N SER A 189 -3.59 5.12 15.71
CA SER A 189 -4.56 4.37 14.92
C SER A 189 -4.44 2.86 15.08
N ASN A 190 -3.21 2.36 15.28
CA ASN A 190 -2.95 0.95 15.55
C ASN A 190 -3.24 0.56 17.01
N GLY A 191 -3.49 1.52 17.91
CA GLY A 191 -3.70 1.29 19.34
C GLY A 191 -2.40 1.10 20.15
N ASP A 192 -1.23 1.28 19.53
CA ASP A 192 0.09 1.04 20.12
C ASP A 192 0.64 2.24 20.92
N PHE A 193 -0.05 3.39 20.85
CA PHE A 193 0.40 4.63 21.51
C PHE A 193 0.70 4.47 23.01
N PRO A 194 -0.10 3.74 23.83
CA PRO A 194 0.21 3.56 25.25
C PRO A 194 1.56 2.87 25.49
N GLN A 195 1.85 1.80 24.74
CA GLN A 195 3.10 1.04 24.85
C GLN A 195 4.29 1.89 24.39
N TYR A 196 4.15 2.58 23.26
CA TYR A 196 5.14 3.53 22.79
C TYR A 196 5.41 4.65 23.79
N TRP A 197 4.36 5.21 24.41
CA TRP A 197 4.50 6.31 25.37
C TRP A 197 5.30 5.88 26.60
N THR A 198 5.01 4.69 27.16
CA THR A 198 5.81 4.12 28.26
C THR A 198 7.28 3.97 27.87
N PHE A 199 7.57 3.40 26.70
CA PHE A 199 8.93 3.27 26.18
C PHE A 199 9.62 4.63 26.02
N HIS A 200 8.95 5.60 25.39
CA HIS A 200 9.48 6.94 25.13
C HIS A 200 9.77 7.69 26.44
N THR A 201 8.86 7.67 27.42
CA THR A 201 9.08 8.32 28.72
C THR A 201 10.25 7.69 29.48
N HIS A 202 10.43 6.36 29.40
CA HIS A 202 11.59 5.70 29.98
C HIS A 202 12.90 6.17 29.31
N ARG A 203 12.94 6.20 27.97
CA ARG A 203 14.10 6.67 27.21
C ARG A 203 14.44 8.14 27.46
N GLU A 204 13.45 9.02 27.50
CA GLU A 204 13.68 10.43 27.82
C GLU A 204 14.17 10.62 29.26
N ARG A 205 13.69 9.80 30.20
CA ARG A 205 14.19 9.82 31.58
C ARG A 205 15.67 9.40 31.65
N GLU A 206 16.07 8.36 30.93
CA GLU A 206 17.49 7.96 30.83
C GLU A 206 18.36 9.05 30.19
N ARG A 207 17.82 9.77 29.20
CA ARG A 207 18.55 10.84 28.48
C ARG A 207 18.74 12.08 29.33
N LEU A 208 17.69 12.51 30.04
CA LEU A 208 17.69 13.71 30.89
C LEU A 208 18.31 13.46 32.26
N SER A 209 18.32 12.21 32.72
CA SER A 209 18.92 11.78 33.98
C SER A 209 19.75 10.52 33.73
N PRO A 210 20.95 10.67 33.14
CA PRO A 210 21.86 9.54 33.00
C PRO A 210 22.15 8.96 34.40
N PRO A 211 22.26 7.64 34.55
CA PRO A 211 22.60 7.04 35.83
C PRO A 211 23.87 7.71 36.36
N ALA A 212 23.83 8.14 37.61
CA ALA A 212 24.98 8.78 38.25
C ALA A 212 26.19 7.87 38.06
N ARG A 213 27.25 8.39 37.43
CA ARG A 213 28.55 7.70 37.44
C ARG A 213 28.86 7.39 38.90
N PRO A 214 29.17 6.13 39.27
CA PRO A 214 29.56 5.84 40.63
C PRO A 214 30.71 6.79 40.98
N ALA A 215 30.46 7.67 41.95
CA ALA A 215 31.49 8.55 42.47
C ALA A 215 32.62 7.65 42.92
N HIS A 216 33.82 7.87 42.39
CA HIS A 216 35.02 7.21 42.87
C HIS A 216 35.06 7.42 44.39
N LEU A 217 34.75 6.37 45.15
CA LEU A 217 35.01 6.33 46.57
C LEU A 217 36.52 6.57 46.71
N ARG A 218 36.90 7.78 47.12
CA ARG A 218 38.24 8.05 47.59
C ARG A 218 38.45 7.12 48.78
N THR A 219 39.17 6.03 48.56
CA THR A 219 39.72 5.20 49.63
C THR A 219 40.50 6.11 50.58
N PRO A 220 40.19 6.15 51.88
CA PRO A 220 41.03 6.83 52.84
C PRO A 220 42.38 6.12 52.86
N SER A 221 43.46 6.88 52.65
CA SER A 221 44.83 6.43 52.82
C SER A 221 45.07 6.08 54.29
N LEU A 222 45.16 4.79 54.61
CA LEU A 222 45.71 4.31 55.86
C LEU A 222 47.24 4.45 55.80
N THR A 223 47.77 5.54 56.35
CA THR A 223 49.18 5.59 56.75
C THR A 223 49.32 4.76 58.03
N SER A 224 49.83 3.54 57.92
CA SER A 224 50.29 2.78 59.07
C SER A 224 51.67 3.27 59.49
N GLU A 225 51.75 3.99 60.60
CA GLU A 225 52.96 4.03 61.41
C GLU A 225 52.98 2.77 62.29
N PHE A 226 54.03 1.96 62.14
CA PHE A 226 54.48 1.04 63.19
C PHE A 226 56.00 1.16 63.29
N PRO A 227 56.55 1.39 64.50
CA PRO A 227 57.99 1.38 64.70
C PRO A 227 58.50 -0.05 64.90
N LEU A 228 59.68 -0.35 64.33
CA LEU A 228 60.45 -1.57 64.59
C LEU A 228 61.21 -1.43 65.93
N PRO A 229 61.44 -2.53 66.67
CA PRO A 229 62.65 -2.71 67.46
C PRO A 229 63.85 -3.13 66.58
#